data_AF-A0A3D4CQN7-F1
#
_entry.id   AF-A0A3D4CQN7-F1
#
_cell.length_a   1.000
_cell.length_b   1.000
_cell.length_c   1.000
_cell.angle_alpha   90.00
_cell.angle_beta   90.00
_cell.angle_gamma   90.00
#
_symmetry.space_group_name_H-M   'P 1'
#
loop_
_entity.id
_entity.type
_entity.pdbx_description
1 polymer ?
#
loop_
_entity_poly.entity_id
_entity_poly.type
_entity_poly.pdbx_seq_one_letter_code
_entity_poly.pdbx_strand_id
1 'polypeptide(L)'
;MNKKKEAIVWTLVLGLFLGGCSLVAQPADVQTESPVQIITGKVLVAGDTVTITSSGKVIEITSRKIDLKQFNGKNITVKGEFSGTTLFVDTVQ
;
A
#
# COMPACT_ATOMS: atom_id res chain seq x y z
N MET A 1 6.71 -12.22 -65.45
CA MET A 1 5.90 -12.71 -64.31
C MET A 1 6.70 -12.49 -63.03
N ASN A 2 6.23 -11.55 -62.20
CA ASN A 2 7.04 -10.76 -61.26
C ASN A 2 7.27 -11.47 -59.91
N LYS A 3 8.13 -12.51 -59.89
CA LYS A 3 8.45 -13.30 -58.69
C LYS A 3 9.07 -12.50 -57.52
N LYS A 4 9.60 -11.30 -57.78
CA LYS A 4 10.20 -10.44 -56.75
C LYS A 4 9.17 -9.72 -55.87
N LYS A 5 7.91 -9.59 -56.32
CA LYS A 5 6.86 -8.87 -55.58
C LYS A 5 6.16 -9.77 -54.55
N GLU A 6 6.15 -11.09 -54.74
CA GLU A 6 5.50 -12.02 -53.80
C GLU A 6 6.31 -12.24 -52.51
N ALA A 7 7.64 -12.18 -52.58
CA ALA A 7 8.49 -12.39 -51.40
C ALA A 7 8.32 -11.29 -50.33
N ILE A 8 8.09 -10.04 -50.76
CA ILE A 8 7.96 -8.88 -49.85
C ILE A 8 6.63 -8.91 -49.09
N VAL A 9 5.57 -9.42 -49.73
CA VAL A 9 4.23 -9.51 -49.11
C VAL A 9 4.22 -10.59 -48.02
N TRP A 10 4.92 -11.70 -48.22
CA TRP A 10 5.02 -12.76 -47.21
C TRP A 10 5.82 -12.35 -45.97
N THR A 11 6.86 -11.53 -46.12
CA THR A 11 7.64 -11.03 -44.97
C THR A 11 6.87 -10.02 -44.12
N LEU A 12 5.95 -9.25 -44.72
CA LEU A 12 5.15 -8.26 -43.99
C LEU A 12 4.06 -8.90 -43.11
N VAL A 13 3.52 -10.05 -43.52
CA VAL A 13 2.44 -10.76 -42.79
C VAL A 13 2.98 -11.53 -41.57
N LEU A 14 4.22 -12.04 -41.64
CA LEU A 14 4.86 -12.72 -40.51
C LEU A 14 5.29 -11.77 -39.38
N GLY A 15 5.51 -10.48 -39.67
CA GLY A 15 5.87 -9.48 -38.66
C GLY A 15 4.71 -9.07 -37.74
N LEU A 16 3.46 -9.19 -38.20
CA LEU A 16 2.27 -8.81 -37.42
C LEU A 16 1.83 -9.89 -36.41
N PHE A 17 2.30 -11.14 -36.56
CA PHE A 17 1.98 -12.23 -35.64
C PHE A 17 2.94 -12.34 -34.45
N LEU A 18 4.11 -11.69 -34.50
CA LEU A 18 5.08 -11.65 -33.39
C LEU A 18 4.95 -10.40 -32.49
N GLY A 19 4.08 -9.46 -32.85
CA GLY A 19 3.74 -8.28 -32.03
C GLY A 19 2.51 -8.47 -31.14
N GLY A 20 1.85 -9.64 -31.21
CA GLY A 20 0.61 -9.93 -30.50
C GLY A 20 0.82 -10.68 -29.19
N CYS A 21 0.61 -9.96 -28.08
CA CYS A 21 0.15 -10.51 -26.80
C CYS A 21 1.08 -11.47 -26.05
N SER A 22 2.17 -10.92 -25.51
CA SER A 22 2.66 -11.34 -24.20
C SER A 22 2.82 -10.15 -23.25
N LEU A 23 1.90 -9.18 -23.35
CA LEU A 23 1.40 -8.50 -22.15
C LEU A 23 0.54 -9.52 -21.39
N VAL A 24 1.19 -10.51 -20.80
CA VAL A 24 0.71 -11.03 -19.52
C VAL A 24 0.75 -9.82 -18.62
N ALA A 25 -0.39 -9.14 -18.53
CA ALA A 25 -0.71 -8.36 -17.36
C ALA A 25 -0.59 -9.37 -16.22
N GLN A 26 0.58 -9.38 -15.56
CA GLN A 26 0.64 -9.91 -14.22
C GLN A 26 -0.55 -9.27 -13.52
N PRO A 27 -1.45 -10.07 -12.90
CA PRO A 27 -2.43 -9.47 -12.03
C PRO A 27 -1.61 -8.57 -11.11
N ALA A 28 -1.94 -7.28 -11.08
CA ALA A 28 -1.40 -6.40 -10.07
C ALA A 28 -1.66 -7.16 -8.77
N ASP A 29 -0.60 -7.71 -8.20
CA ASP A 29 -0.64 -8.28 -6.88
C ASP A 29 -1.09 -7.10 -6.05
N VAL A 30 -2.39 -7.08 -5.73
CA VAL A 30 -2.92 -6.11 -4.80
C VAL A 30 -2.38 -6.60 -3.49
N GLN A 31 -1.11 -6.29 -3.27
CA GLN A 31 -0.39 -6.47 -2.03
C GLN A 31 -1.00 -5.40 -1.12
N THR A 32 -2.21 -5.67 -0.65
CA THR A 32 -2.84 -5.02 0.51
C THR A 32 -2.12 -5.46 1.79
N GLU A 33 -0.81 -5.64 1.74
CA GLU A 33 0.00 -5.71 2.93
C GLU A 33 0.17 -4.26 3.39
N SER A 34 -0.84 -3.74 4.10
CA SER A 34 -0.61 -2.59 4.97
C SER A 34 0.34 -3.10 6.05
N PRO A 35 1.63 -2.73 6.02
CA PRO A 35 2.59 -3.36 6.90
C PRO A 35 2.21 -3.07 8.34
N VAL A 36 2.14 -4.13 9.15
CA VAL A 36 1.91 -3.99 10.59
C VAL A 36 3.09 -3.21 11.16
N GLN A 37 2.80 -2.03 11.71
CA GLN A 37 3.78 -1.15 12.32
C GLN A 37 3.67 -1.17 13.83
N ILE A 38 4.83 -1.02 14.48
CA ILE A 38 4.95 -0.90 15.92
C ILE A 38 5.51 0.49 16.20
N ILE A 39 4.75 1.31 16.93
CA ILE A 39 5.10 2.70 17.21
C ILE A 39 5.06 2.91 18.71
N THR A 40 6.15 3.40 19.26
CA THR A 40 6.21 3.83 20.66
C THR A 40 6.21 5.34 20.73
N GLY A 41 5.34 5.91 21.54
CA GLY A 41 5.26 7.36 21.66
C GLY A 41 4.21 7.85 22.65
N LYS A 42 4.22 9.16 22.87
CA LYS A 42 3.27 9.82 23.77
C LYS A 42 1.93 9.98 23.07
N VAL A 43 0.87 9.52 23.70
CA VAL A 43 -0.50 9.68 23.20
C VAL A 43 -1.04 11.04 23.61
N LEU A 44 -1.70 11.70 22.67
CA LEU A 44 -2.40 12.95 22.87
C LEU A 44 -3.82 12.85 22.29
N VAL A 45 -4.81 13.18 23.11
CA VAL A 45 -6.23 13.22 22.71
C VAL A 45 -6.63 14.68 22.53
N ALA A 46 -7.12 15.01 21.33
CA ALA A 46 -7.62 16.33 20.97
C ALA A 46 -9.07 16.20 20.47
N GLY A 47 -10.04 16.37 21.37
CA GLY A 47 -11.45 16.12 21.06
C GLY A 47 -11.72 14.65 20.73
N ASP A 48 -12.03 14.38 19.47
CA ASP A 48 -12.28 13.02 18.97
C ASP A 48 -11.09 12.37 18.28
N THR A 49 -10.05 13.16 17.99
CA THR A 49 -8.82 12.65 17.36
C THR A 49 -7.83 12.20 18.43
N VAL A 50 -7.25 11.01 18.23
CA VAL A 50 -6.15 10.51 19.06
C VAL A 50 -4.91 10.46 18.19
N THR A 51 -3.79 10.97 18.71
CA THR A 51 -2.51 10.97 18.02
C THR A 51 -1.42 10.38 18.89
N ILE A 52 -0.40 9.81 18.26
CA ILE A 52 0.83 9.39 18.92
C ILE A 52 2.00 10.20 18.36
N THR A 53 2.80 10.78 19.26
CA THR A 53 4.03 11.46 18.89
C THR A 53 5.20 10.52 19.11
N SER A 54 5.85 10.11 18.02
CA SER A 54 7.01 9.22 18.02
C SER A 54 8.15 9.86 17.21
N SER A 55 9.34 9.99 17.81
CA SER A 55 10.52 10.55 17.16
C SER A 55 10.29 11.90 16.46
N GLY A 56 9.45 12.77 17.07
CA GLY A 56 9.10 14.08 16.52
C GLY A 56 8.03 14.08 15.43
N LYS A 57 7.52 12.92 15.01
CA LYS A 57 6.40 12.79 14.07
C LYS A 57 5.10 12.59 14.84
N VAL A 58 4.05 13.31 14.43
CA VAL A 58 2.69 13.12 14.95
C VAL A 58 1.94 12.23 13.97
N ILE A 59 1.39 11.13 14.48
CA ILE A 59 0.66 10.13 13.69
C ILE A 59 -0.73 9.99 14.28
N GLU A 60 -1.76 10.03 13.44
CA GLU A 60 -3.12 9.75 13.89
C GLU A 60 -3.28 8.26 14.18
N ILE A 61 -3.86 7.94 15.33
CA ILE A 61 -4.14 6.57 15.74
C ILE A 61 -5.63 6.39 16.00
N THR A 62 -6.16 5.25 15.55
CA THR A 62 -7.55 4.89 15.80
C THR A 62 -7.65 3.40 16.11
N SER A 63 -8.66 3.00 16.88
CA SER A 63 -8.93 1.59 17.16
C SER A 63 -10.42 1.37 17.31
N ARG A 64 -10.90 0.21 16.84
CA ARG A 64 -12.27 -0.25 17.06
C ARG A 64 -12.41 -1.16 18.28
N LYS A 65 -11.28 -1.68 18.78
CA LYS A 65 -11.25 -2.70 19.84
C LYS A 65 -10.77 -2.13 21.17
N ILE A 66 -9.95 -1.08 21.13
CA ILE A 66 -9.27 -0.51 22.29
C ILE A 66 -9.70 0.95 22.44
N ASP A 67 -10.15 1.34 23.63
CA ASP A 67 -10.33 2.75 23.93
C ASP A 67 -8.96 3.42 24.08
N LEU A 68 -8.51 4.15 23.06
CA LEU A 68 -7.22 4.84 23.07
C LEU A 68 -7.24 6.08 23.97
N LYS A 69 -8.42 6.62 24.31
CA LYS A 69 -8.55 7.85 25.09
C LYS A 69 -8.03 7.67 26.53
N GLN A 70 -8.07 6.44 27.07
CA GLN A 70 -7.55 6.11 28.40
C GLN A 70 -6.01 6.24 28.53
N PHE A 71 -5.30 6.32 27.40
CA PHE A 71 -3.85 6.46 27.37
C PHE A 71 -3.38 7.91 27.17
N ASN A 72 -4.30 8.89 27.23
CA ASN A 72 -3.95 10.30 27.07
C ASN A 72 -2.81 10.73 28.00
N GLY A 73 -1.78 11.36 27.43
CA GLY A 73 -0.59 11.80 28.14
C GLY A 73 0.41 10.71 28.50
N LYS A 74 0.09 9.42 28.27
CA LYS A 74 0.97 8.28 28.55
C LYS A 74 1.85 7.98 27.35
N ASN A 75 3.04 7.42 27.64
CA ASN A 75 3.93 6.88 26.63
C ASN A 75 3.65 5.37 26.53
N ILE A 76 3.13 4.91 25.38
CA ILE A 76 2.75 3.51 25.16
C ILE A 76 3.34 2.99 23.85
N THR A 77 3.38 1.67 23.70
CA THR A 77 3.71 1.03 22.42
C THR A 77 2.45 0.49 21.78
N VAL A 78 2.14 0.95 20.57
CA VAL A 78 0.99 0.50 19.80
C VAL A 78 1.45 -0.36 18.63
N LYS A 79 0.71 -1.43 18.37
CA LYS A 79 0.90 -2.28 17.18
C LYS A 79 -0.39 -2.26 16.35
N GLY A 80 -0.25 -2.04 15.05
CA GLY A 80 -1.39 -1.89 14.17
C GLY A 80 -1.02 -1.76 12.70
N GLU A 81 -2.03 -1.61 11.86
CA GLU A 81 -1.85 -1.46 10.41
C GLU A 81 -1.83 0.02 10.01
N PHE A 82 -0.80 0.43 9.27
CA PHE A 82 -0.69 1.80 8.81
C PHE A 82 -1.37 1.98 7.45
N SER A 83 -2.36 2.85 7.39
CA SER A 83 -3.13 3.14 6.17
C SER A 83 -2.99 4.62 5.81
N GLY A 84 -2.02 4.92 4.96
CA GLY A 84 -1.77 6.28 4.42
C GLY A 84 -1.30 7.29 5.47
N THR A 85 -2.20 7.74 6.33
CA THR A 85 -1.99 8.76 7.36
C THR A 85 -2.38 8.31 8.77
N THR A 86 -3.14 7.22 8.87
CA THR A 86 -3.74 6.76 10.13
C THR A 86 -3.28 5.34 10.45
N LEU A 87 -2.90 5.11 11.71
CA LEU A 87 -2.57 3.79 12.22
C LEU A 87 -3.80 3.18 12.91
N PHE A 88 -4.25 2.03 12.41
CA PHE A 88 -5.30 1.23 13.03
C PHE A 88 -4.70 0.31 14.08
N VAL A 89 -4.82 0.69 15.35
CA VAL A 89 -4.21 -0.01 16.48
C VAL A 89 -5.01 -1.26 16.84
N ASP A 90 -4.35 -2.41 16.79
CA ASP A 90 -4.90 -3.70 17.24
C ASP A 90 -4.46 -4.07 18.66
N THR A 91 -3.31 -3.58 19.12
CA THR A 91 -2.76 -3.95 20.42
C THR A 91 -1.99 -2.78 21.04
N VAL A 92 -2.08 -2.65 22.36
CA VAL A 92 -1.34 -1.67 23.17
C VAL A 92 -0.52 -2.43 24.23
N GLN A 93 0.73 -2.01 24.42
CA GLN A 93 1.66 -2.48 25.46
C GLN A 93 2.16 -1.31 26.30
#